data_AF-A0A840UWX0-F1
#
_entry.id   AF-A0A840UWX0-F1
#
_cell.length_a   1.000
_cell.length_b   1.000
_cell.length_c   1.000
_cell.angle_alpha   90.00
_cell.angle_beta   90.00
_cell.angle_gamma   90.00
#
_symmetry.space_group_name_H-M   'P 1'
#
loop_
_entity.id
_entity.type
_entity.pdbx_description
1 polymer ?
#
loop_
_entity_poly.entity_id
_entity_poly.type
_entity_poly.pdbx_seq_one_letter_code
_entity_poly.pdbx_strand_id
1 'polypeptide(L)'
;MEKVVIVSGCRTAVGAFGGVLKDVPVVDLGALVLRKTMEKAGLRPTAGADLAETVPGRLADRDRIELEEKYAGWDPGLREIAVDEVIMGNVLQA
;
A
#
# COMPACT_ATOMS: atom_id res chain seq x y z
N MET A 1 22.65 9.95 -13.33
CA MET A 1 21.66 10.00 -12.23
C MET A 1 20.34 10.42 -12.84
N GLU A 2 19.31 9.60 -12.69
CA GLU A 2 17.98 9.93 -13.23
C GLU A 2 17.25 10.95 -12.35
N LYS A 3 16.29 11.66 -12.93
CA LYS A 3 15.48 12.64 -12.20
C LYS A 3 14.43 11.91 -11.39
N VAL A 4 14.43 12.13 -10.08
CA VAL A 4 13.39 11.61 -9.17
C VAL A 4 12.23 12.61 -9.14
N VAL A 5 11.00 12.10 -9.29
CA VAL A 5 9.78 12.92 -9.32
C VAL A 5 8.68 12.34 -8.45
N ILE A 6 7.81 13.20 -7.92
CA ILE A 6 6.57 12.79 -7.25
C ILE A 6 5.47 12.72 -8.30
N VAL A 7 4.84 11.55 -8.46
CA VAL A 7 3.83 11.31 -9.50
C VAL A 7 2.41 11.58 -8.99
N SER A 8 2.11 11.21 -7.75
CA SER A 8 0.77 11.31 -7.16
C SER A 8 0.85 11.44 -5.64
N GLY A 9 -0.24 11.92 -5.04
CA GLY A 9 -0.40 12.02 -3.60
C GLY A 9 -1.86 12.26 -3.20
N CYS A 10 -2.25 11.65 -2.09
CA CYS A 10 -3.50 11.96 -1.40
C CYS A 10 -3.36 11.74 0.11
N ARG A 11 -4.38 12.12 0.86
CA ARG A 11 -4.45 11.94 2.31
C ARG A 11 -5.89 11.69 2.73
N THR A 12 -6.07 11.11 3.92
CA THR A 12 -7.37 11.08 4.59
C THR A 12 -7.74 12.47 5.12
N ALA A 13 -8.99 12.61 5.56
CA ALA A 13 -9.35 13.68 6.48
C ALA A 13 -8.59 13.50 7.81
N VAL A 14 -8.29 14.61 8.49
CA VAL A 14 -7.67 14.57 9.81
C VAL A 14 -8.78 14.54 10.86
N GLY A 15 -8.80 13.49 11.68
CA GLY A 15 -9.74 13.36 12.79
C GLY A 15 -9.23 14.07 14.05
N ALA A 16 -10.15 14.64 14.83
CA ALA A 16 -9.84 15.08 16.18
C ALA A 16 -9.61 13.86 17.11
N PHE A 17 -8.85 14.05 18.18
CA PHE A 17 -8.67 13.03 19.20
C PHE A 17 -10.02 12.60 19.79
N GLY A 18 -10.26 11.28 19.86
CA GLY A 18 -11.56 10.72 20.28
C GLY A 18 -12.74 11.02 19.34
N GLY A 19 -12.48 11.54 18.14
CA GLY A 19 -13.50 11.92 17.16
C GLY A 19 -13.94 10.77 16.25
N VAL A 20 -14.41 11.12 15.05
CA VAL A 20 -15.09 10.19 14.12
C VAL A 20 -14.22 9.05 13.58
N LEU A 21 -12.90 9.18 13.65
CA LEU A 21 -11.96 8.15 13.17
C LEU A 21 -11.41 7.26 14.29
N LYS A 22 -11.85 7.43 15.55
CA LYS A 22 -11.28 6.73 16.71
C LYS A 22 -11.39 5.20 16.62
N ASP A 23 -12.47 4.71 16.00
CA ASP A 23 -12.78 3.28 15.88
C ASP A 23 -12.30 2.70 14.54
N VAL A 24 -11.67 3.52 13.69
CA VAL A 24 -11.15 3.07 12.39
C VAL A 24 -9.72 2.54 12.57
N PRO A 25 -9.44 1.28 12.24
CA PRO A 25 -8.09 0.73 12.32
C PRO A 25 -7.11 1.54 11.46
N VAL A 26 -5.90 1.79 11.99
CA VAL A 26 -4.86 2.54 11.27
C VAL A 26 -4.47 1.89 9.94
N VAL A 27 -4.51 0.55 9.90
CA VAL A 27 -4.19 -0.23 8.69
C VAL A 27 -5.23 0.04 7.59
N ASP A 28 -6.50 0.19 7.95
CA ASP A 28 -7.57 0.49 7.00
C ASP A 28 -7.38 1.89 6.39
N LEU A 29 -6.97 2.87 7.21
CA LEU A 29 -6.64 4.23 6.75
C LEU A 29 -5.42 4.24 5.81
N GLY A 30 -4.36 3.51 6.17
CA GLY A 30 -3.16 3.35 5.36
C GLY A 30 -3.44 2.69 4.01
N ALA A 31 -4.16 1.57 4.02
CA ALA A 31 -4.58 0.86 2.82
C ALA A 31 -5.43 1.75 1.89
N LEU A 32 -6.33 2.55 2.47
CA LEU A 32 -7.16 3.51 1.72
C LEU A 32 -6.30 4.53 0.95
N VAL A 33 -5.34 5.18 1.62
CA VAL A 33 -4.51 6.22 0.96
C VAL A 33 -3.52 5.62 -0.04
N LEU A 34 -2.94 4.45 0.23
CA LEU A 34 -2.07 3.76 -0.71
C LEU A 34 -2.83 3.43 -1.99
N ARG A 35 -3.99 2.77 -1.88
CA ARG A 35 -4.82 2.41 -3.03
C ARG A 35 -5.28 3.65 -3.80
N LYS A 36 -5.80 4.67 -3.12
CA LYS A 36 -6.28 5.89 -3.80
C LYS A 36 -5.17 6.68 -4.49
N THR A 37 -3.96 6.69 -3.94
CA THR A 37 -2.81 7.35 -4.57
C THR A 37 -2.41 6.65 -5.88
N MET A 38 -2.38 5.31 -5.86
CA MET A 38 -2.05 4.47 -7.02
C MET A 38 -3.14 4.53 -8.10
N GLU A 39 -4.42 4.39 -7.72
CA GLU A 39 -5.55 4.52 -8.64
C GLU A 39 -5.57 5.89 -9.34
N LYS A 40 -5.30 6.98 -8.59
CA LYS A 40 -5.21 8.33 -9.15
C LYS A 40 -4.05 8.48 -10.15
N ALA A 41 -2.99 7.69 -9.99
CA ALA A 41 -1.89 7.60 -10.94
C ALA A 41 -2.18 6.67 -12.13
N GLY A 42 -3.31 5.96 -12.13
CA GLY A 42 -3.65 4.96 -13.16
C GLY A 42 -2.88 3.65 -13.00
N LEU A 43 -2.41 3.33 -11.80
CA LEU A 43 -1.49 2.23 -11.52
C LEU A 43 -2.09 1.20 -10.55
N ARG A 44 -1.71 -0.06 -10.71
CA ARG A 44 -1.91 -1.12 -9.70
C ARG A 44 -0.60 -1.87 -9.44
N PRO A 45 -0.33 -2.27 -8.18
CA PRO A 45 0.86 -3.03 -7.85
C PRO A 45 0.78 -4.45 -8.40
N THR A 46 1.92 -4.99 -8.79
CA THR A 46 2.12 -6.41 -9.11
C THR A 46 3.42 -6.90 -8.47
N ALA A 47 3.56 -8.21 -8.34
CA ALA A 47 4.83 -8.81 -7.91
C ALA A 47 5.93 -8.49 -8.93
N GLY A 48 7.11 -8.09 -8.44
CA GLY A 48 8.29 -7.96 -9.28
C GLY A 48 8.64 -9.30 -9.93
N ALA A 49 9.20 -9.27 -11.14
CA ALA A 49 9.62 -10.48 -11.84
C ALA A 49 10.71 -11.26 -11.07
N ASP A 50 11.46 -10.56 -10.23
CA ASP A 50 12.53 -11.06 -9.38
C ASP A 50 12.06 -11.60 -8.04
N LEU A 51 10.77 -11.45 -7.69
CA LEU A 51 10.25 -11.84 -6.36
C LEU A 51 10.55 -13.31 -6.03
N ALA A 52 10.49 -14.22 -7.02
CA ALA A 52 10.79 -15.64 -6.83
C ALA A 52 12.25 -15.89 -6.42
N GLU A 53 13.17 -15.00 -6.79
CA GLU A 53 14.60 -15.09 -6.48
C GLU A 53 14.96 -14.31 -5.21
N THR A 54 14.19 -13.27 -4.87
CA THR A 54 14.49 -12.34 -3.76
C THR A 54 13.63 -12.55 -2.51
N VAL A 55 12.59 -13.39 -2.58
CA VAL A 55 11.74 -13.69 -1.42
C VAL A 55 12.57 -14.33 -0.29
N PRO A 56 12.44 -13.85 0.97
CA PRO A 56 13.09 -14.49 2.10
C PRO A 56 12.65 -15.95 2.22
N GLY A 57 13.59 -16.88 2.37
CA GLY A 57 13.28 -18.33 2.35
C GLY A 57 12.20 -18.79 3.35
N ARG A 58 11.97 -18.07 4.46
CA ARG A 58 10.88 -18.36 5.41
C ARG A 58 9.47 -18.00 4.89
N LEU A 59 9.41 -17.24 3.81
CA LEU A 59 8.20 -16.74 3.16
C LEU A 59 8.00 -17.33 1.75
N ALA A 60 8.97 -18.08 1.23
CA ALA A 60 8.94 -18.57 -0.15
C ALA A 60 7.76 -19.50 -0.46
N ASP A 61 7.35 -20.31 0.51
CA ASP A 61 6.26 -21.31 0.35
C ASP A 61 4.90 -20.79 0.84
N ARG A 62 4.74 -19.48 1.04
CA ARG A 62 3.50 -18.91 1.56
C ARG A 62 2.67 -18.29 0.44
N ASP A 63 1.41 -18.72 0.37
CA ASP A 63 0.39 -18.01 -0.37
C ASP A 63 0.07 -16.66 0.28
N ARG A 64 -0.81 -15.90 -0.38
CA ARG A 64 -1.26 -14.61 0.13
C ARG A 64 -1.81 -14.73 1.54
N ILE A 65 -1.45 -13.77 2.39
CA ILE A 65 -1.99 -13.70 3.75
C ILE A 65 -3.36 -13.02 3.76
N GLU A 66 -4.14 -13.22 4.83
CA GLU A 66 -5.47 -12.62 5.01
C GLU A 66 -5.50 -11.10 4.75
N LEU A 67 -4.44 -10.40 5.17
CA LEU A 67 -4.32 -8.96 4.97
C LEU A 67 -4.22 -8.59 3.49
N GLU A 68 -3.45 -9.35 2.71
CA GLU A 68 -3.27 -9.13 1.28
C GLU A 68 -4.56 -9.42 0.54
N GLU A 69 -5.27 -10.49 0.91
CA GLU A 69 -6.58 -10.82 0.35
C GLU A 69 -7.61 -9.72 0.66
N LYS A 70 -7.68 -9.26 1.92
CA LYS A 70 -8.59 -8.19 2.37
C LYS A 70 -8.45 -6.92 1.52
N TYR A 71 -7.23 -6.58 1.08
CA TYR A 71 -6.96 -5.35 0.33
C TYR A 71 -6.63 -5.56 -1.15
N ALA A 72 -6.74 -6.77 -1.70
CA ALA A 72 -6.41 -7.09 -3.09
C ALA A 72 -7.37 -6.51 -4.15
N GLY A 73 -8.39 -5.74 -3.74
CA GLY A 73 -9.38 -5.14 -4.64
C GLY A 73 -8.83 -3.99 -5.49
N TRP A 74 -8.10 -4.33 -6.56
CA TRP A 74 -7.58 -3.41 -7.58
C TRP A 74 -8.38 -3.53 -8.87
N ASP A 75 -8.56 -2.42 -9.58
CA ASP A 75 -9.17 -2.43 -10.92
C ASP A 75 -8.20 -3.09 -11.93
N PRO A 76 -8.57 -4.22 -12.57
CA PRO A 76 -7.71 -4.92 -13.51
C PRO A 76 -7.35 -4.11 -14.77
N GLY A 77 -8.13 -3.06 -15.08
CA GLY A 77 -7.85 -2.14 -16.19
C GLY A 77 -6.70 -1.17 -15.94
N LEU A 78 -6.21 -1.06 -14.70
CA LEU A 78 -5.08 -0.19 -14.37
C LEU A 78 -3.75 -0.82 -14.82
N ARG A 79 -2.78 0.06 -15.16
CA ARG A 79 -1.45 -0.36 -15.57
C ARG A 79 -0.69 -0.98 -14.40
N GLU A 80 -0.12 -2.16 -14.62
CA GLU A 80 0.72 -2.84 -13.62
C GLU A 80 2.05 -2.12 -13.42
N ILE A 81 2.51 -2.10 -12.17
CA ILE A 81 3.85 -1.63 -11.80
C ILE A 81 4.39 -2.48 -10.65
N ALA A 82 5.67 -2.85 -10.74
CA ALA A 82 6.39 -3.47 -9.63
C ALA A 82 6.77 -2.36 -8.64
N VAL A 83 6.41 -2.54 -7.37
CA VAL A 83 6.77 -1.62 -6.29
C VAL A 83 7.92 -2.23 -5.52
N ASP A 84 9.07 -1.57 -5.57
CA ASP A 84 10.30 -2.01 -4.91
C ASP A 84 10.27 -1.73 -3.40
N GLU A 85 9.89 -0.50 -3.03
CA GLU A 85 9.89 -0.06 -1.63
C GLU A 85 8.57 0.62 -1.25
N VAL A 86 8.06 0.25 -0.06
CA VAL A 86 6.95 0.95 0.61
C VAL A 86 7.44 1.42 1.97
N ILE A 87 7.55 2.74 2.13
CA ILE A 87 7.93 3.34 3.41
C ILE A 87 6.66 3.77 4.14
N MET A 88 6.36 3.13 5.28
CA MET A 88 5.22 3.45 6.13
C MET A 88 5.68 3.71 7.57
N GLY A 89 5.31 4.85 8.12
CA GLY A 89 5.52 5.19 9.53
C GLY A 89 4.25 5.01 10.34
N ASN A 90 4.36 4.36 11.50
CA ASN A 90 3.31 4.37 12.53
C ASN A 90 3.80 5.22 13.71
N VAL A 91 3.10 6.32 13.97
CA VAL A 91 3.38 7.17 15.13
C VAL A 91 2.49 6.72 16.28
N LEU A 92 3.08 5.99 17.23
CA LEU A 92 2.41 5.63 18.47
C LEU A 92 2.29 6.89 19.34
N GLN A 93 1.07 7.26 19.71
CA GLN A 93 0.85 8.30 20.71
C GLN A 93 1.08 7.68 22.10
N ALA A 94 1.95 8.30 22.89
CA ALA A 94 2.26 7.90 24.27
C ALA A 94 1.12 8.20 25.24
#